data_AF-A0A9D7QLE0-F1
#
_entry.id   AF-A0A9D7QLE0-F1
#
_cell.length_a   1.000
_cell.length_b   1.000
_cell.length_c   1.000
_cell.angle_alpha   90.00
_cell.angle_beta   90.00
_cell.angle_gamma   90.00
#
_symmetry.space_group_name_H-M   'P 1'
#
loop_
_entity.id
_entity.type
_entity.pdbx_description
1 polymer ?
#
loop_
_entity_poly.entity_id
_entity_poly.type
_entity_poly.pdbx_seq_one_letter_code
_entity_poly.pdbx_strand_id
1 'polypeptide(L)'
;MEPTASGTPDVTGLIDLAGRIARLAGGEPAPLERTPDSPHVWHTLQARRSRVDPETLAARLTEELRARGIAAHAAPDGSGVRVSLAAGAVRRFLASVGSGSGMPSADLPAIAVPPAPGQDEVRFEAARRSGGAPALDPRASGRRVLDNPVFAVQFALGRARREASRHRPESALAMAEEITSPGVAELVTELLDAPRRLARAHTRPHDTASALLAVATAYLRCEPIDEVTAAATARVLERGMSLLGVSTPERM
;
A
#
# COMPACT_ATOMS: atom_id res chain seq x y z
N MET A 1 -17.05 36.26 3.19
CA MET A 1 -17.43 34.88 2.82
C MET A 1 -16.16 34.17 2.41
N GLU A 2 -15.50 33.52 3.35
CA GLU A 2 -14.39 32.62 3.05
C GLU A 2 -14.96 31.30 2.51
N PRO A 3 -14.39 30.72 1.44
CA PRO A 3 -14.79 29.40 1.01
C PRO A 3 -14.22 28.37 1.99
N THR A 4 -15.11 27.77 2.77
CA THR A 4 -14.86 26.55 3.55
C THR A 4 -14.57 25.39 2.59
N ALA A 5 -13.31 25.24 2.18
CA ALA A 5 -12.83 24.04 1.52
C ALA A 5 -12.71 22.90 2.55
N SER A 6 -13.85 22.43 3.06
CA SER A 6 -13.97 21.15 3.75
C SER A 6 -13.97 20.03 2.70
N GLY A 7 -12.86 19.92 1.97
CA GLY A 7 -12.58 18.78 1.12
C GLY A 7 -11.85 17.76 1.97
N THR A 8 -12.58 16.79 2.53
CA THR A 8 -11.96 15.59 3.08
C THR A 8 -11.02 15.02 2.01
N PRO A 9 -9.74 14.74 2.30
CA PRO A 9 -8.82 14.24 1.28
C PRO A 9 -9.34 12.89 0.75
N ASP A 10 -9.93 12.93 -0.44
CA ASP A 10 -10.52 11.77 -1.12
C ASP A 10 -9.41 10.82 -1.58
N VAL A 11 -9.05 9.88 -0.71
CA VAL A 11 -8.01 8.86 -0.91
C VAL A 11 -8.44 7.78 -1.91
N THR A 12 -9.72 7.73 -2.25
CA THR A 12 -10.25 6.98 -3.41
C THR A 12 -9.53 7.38 -4.70
N GLY A 13 -8.99 8.61 -4.77
CA GLY A 13 -8.28 9.13 -5.93
C GLY A 13 -7.05 8.33 -6.39
N LEU A 14 -6.29 7.74 -5.45
CA LEU A 14 -5.10 6.94 -5.78
C LEU A 14 -5.44 5.49 -6.09
N ILE A 15 -6.43 4.94 -5.40
CA ILE A 15 -6.92 3.56 -5.63
C ILE A 15 -7.59 3.45 -7.01
N ASP A 16 -8.28 4.50 -7.47
CA ASP A 16 -8.87 4.60 -8.81
C ASP A 16 -8.02 5.44 -9.79
N LEU A 17 -6.72 5.65 -9.52
CA LEU A 17 -5.88 6.50 -10.38
C LEU A 17 -5.84 5.96 -11.82
N ALA A 18 -5.75 4.64 -11.99
CA ALA A 18 -5.82 3.99 -13.31
C ALA A 18 -7.16 4.26 -14.02
N GLY A 19 -8.29 4.22 -13.29
CA GLY A 19 -9.60 4.52 -13.84
C GLY A 19 -9.76 6.00 -14.21
N ARG A 20 -9.20 6.92 -13.41
CA ARG A 20 -9.15 8.35 -13.74
C ARG A 20 -8.33 8.62 -15.00
N ILE A 21 -7.15 8.02 -15.10
CA ILE A 21 -6.28 8.13 -16.29
C ILE A 21 -7.02 7.60 -17.53
N ALA A 22 -7.72 6.47 -17.41
CA ALA A 22 -8.53 5.91 -18.49
C ALA A 22 -9.66 6.83 -18.94
N ARG A 23 -10.37 7.47 -18.00
CA ARG A 23 -11.45 8.43 -18.31
C ARG A 23 -10.94 9.64 -19.08
N LEU A 24 -9.75 10.14 -18.73
CA LEU A 24 -9.13 11.28 -19.42
C LEU A 24 -8.57 10.93 -20.80
N ALA A 25 -8.03 9.74 -20.95
CA ALA A 25 -7.48 9.25 -22.21
C ALA A 25 -8.56 8.69 -23.15
N GLY A 26 -9.72 8.30 -22.61
CA GLY A 26 -10.76 7.57 -23.31
C GLY A 26 -10.43 6.08 -23.43
N GLY A 27 -11.26 5.22 -22.83
CA GLY A 27 -11.19 3.76 -22.96
C GLY A 27 -11.03 3.02 -21.64
N GLU A 28 -10.62 1.76 -21.72
CA GLU A 28 -10.39 0.92 -20.56
C GLU A 28 -9.06 1.24 -19.85
N PRO A 29 -9.00 1.06 -18.51
CA PRO A 29 -7.80 1.32 -17.75
C PRO A 29 -6.67 0.35 -18.08
N ALA A 30 -5.53 0.92 -18.47
CA ALA A 30 -4.23 0.27 -18.45
C ALA A 30 -3.72 0.21 -16.99
N PRO A 31 -2.94 -0.82 -16.64
CA PRO A 31 -2.36 -0.92 -15.31
C PRO A 31 -1.40 0.23 -15.03
N LEU A 32 -1.27 0.56 -13.74
CA LEU A 32 -0.17 1.34 -13.21
C LEU A 32 0.91 0.37 -12.74
N GLU A 33 2.07 0.44 -13.38
CA GLU A 33 3.25 -0.37 -13.10
C GLU A 33 4.22 0.43 -12.24
N ARG A 34 4.88 -0.24 -11.30
CA ARG A 34 5.90 0.41 -10.47
C ARG A 34 7.13 0.71 -11.32
N THR A 35 7.75 1.86 -11.11
CA THR A 35 9.06 2.15 -11.69
C THR A 35 10.17 1.78 -10.71
N PRO A 36 11.34 1.30 -11.19
CA PRO A 36 12.48 1.05 -10.32
C PRO A 36 13.11 2.36 -9.79
N ASP A 37 12.84 3.49 -10.45
CA ASP A 37 13.52 4.76 -10.18
C ASP A 37 13.08 5.44 -8.89
N SER A 38 11.83 5.23 -8.45
CA SER A 38 11.31 5.88 -7.24
C SER A 38 10.00 5.24 -6.74
N PRO A 39 9.84 5.11 -5.40
CA PRO A 39 8.70 4.44 -4.76
C PRO A 39 7.34 5.11 -4.99
N HIS A 40 7.36 6.40 -5.29
CA HIS A 40 6.18 7.24 -5.50
C HIS A 40 5.98 7.57 -6.98
N VAL A 41 6.62 6.80 -7.87
CA VAL A 41 6.52 6.97 -9.32
C VAL A 41 6.03 5.69 -9.98
N TRP A 42 4.91 5.82 -10.69
CA TRP A 42 4.33 4.75 -11.49
C TRP A 42 4.40 5.07 -12.97
N HIS A 43 4.38 4.04 -13.77
CA HIS A 43 4.32 4.10 -15.21
C HIS A 43 3.00 3.52 -15.72
N THR A 44 2.44 4.08 -16.78
CA THR A 44 1.28 3.52 -17.46
C THR A 44 1.39 3.65 -18.97
N LEU A 45 0.96 2.59 -19.66
CA LEU A 45 0.85 2.54 -21.13
C LEU A 45 -0.48 3.11 -21.64
N GLN A 46 -1.25 3.83 -20.81
CA GLN A 46 -2.57 4.32 -21.18
C GLN A 46 -2.55 5.16 -22.47
N ALA A 47 -1.59 6.07 -22.62
CA ALA A 47 -1.45 6.91 -23.81
C ALA A 47 -1.41 6.07 -25.09
N ARG A 48 -0.56 5.03 -25.10
CA ARG A 48 -0.44 4.08 -26.21
C ARG A 48 -1.73 3.29 -26.45
N ARG A 49 -2.38 2.81 -25.38
CA ARG A 49 -3.63 2.02 -25.47
C ARG A 49 -4.78 2.85 -26.06
N SER A 50 -4.90 4.10 -25.62
CA SER A 50 -5.93 5.05 -26.06
C SER A 50 -5.58 5.80 -27.34
N ARG A 51 -4.38 5.57 -27.91
CA ARG A 51 -3.84 6.29 -29.09
C ARG A 51 -3.85 7.82 -28.89
N VAL A 52 -3.54 8.25 -27.66
CA VAL A 52 -3.38 9.66 -27.29
C VAL A 52 -1.89 9.94 -27.15
N ASP A 53 -1.47 11.13 -27.56
CA ASP A 53 -0.12 11.61 -27.34
C ASP A 53 0.25 11.61 -25.84
N PRO A 54 1.37 10.98 -25.40
CA PRO A 54 1.75 10.91 -24.00
C PRO A 54 1.95 12.27 -23.34
N GLU A 55 2.49 13.26 -24.05
CA GLU A 55 2.71 14.61 -23.50
C GLU A 55 1.37 15.30 -23.23
N THR A 56 0.44 15.19 -24.18
CA THR A 56 -0.93 15.71 -24.05
C THR A 56 -1.66 15.07 -22.87
N LEU A 57 -1.55 13.74 -22.70
CA LEU A 57 -2.17 13.06 -21.56
C LEU A 57 -1.52 13.45 -20.23
N ALA A 58 -0.19 13.54 -20.19
CA ALA A 58 0.56 13.95 -19.00
C ALA A 58 0.22 15.39 -18.57
N ALA A 59 0.09 16.32 -19.52
CA ALA A 59 -0.32 17.69 -19.25
C ALA A 59 -1.72 17.77 -18.64
N ARG A 60 -2.70 17.07 -19.22
CA ARG A 60 -4.08 17.00 -18.70
C ARG A 60 -4.14 16.39 -17.30
N LEU A 61 -3.41 15.30 -17.08
CA LEU A 61 -3.32 14.65 -15.77
C LEU A 61 -2.71 15.58 -14.71
N THR A 62 -1.63 16.27 -15.07
CA THR A 62 -0.99 17.23 -14.18
C THR A 62 -1.95 18.37 -13.84
N GLU A 63 -2.68 18.91 -14.81
CA GLU A 63 -3.65 19.98 -14.57
C GLU A 63 -4.77 19.53 -13.61
N GLU A 64 -5.39 18.38 -13.86
CA GLU A 64 -6.49 17.88 -13.03
C GLU A 64 -6.04 17.50 -11.60
N LEU A 65 -4.83 16.95 -11.46
CA LEU A 65 -4.39 16.33 -10.22
C LEU A 65 -3.36 17.16 -9.44
N ARG A 66 -2.96 18.35 -9.94
CA ARG A 66 -2.01 19.25 -9.26
C ARG A 66 -2.44 19.57 -7.84
N ALA A 67 -3.72 19.88 -7.62
CA ALA A 67 -4.26 20.20 -6.29
C ALA A 67 -4.14 19.03 -5.30
N ARG A 68 -4.03 17.79 -5.80
CA ARG A 68 -3.83 16.58 -5.00
C ARG A 68 -2.34 16.28 -4.75
N GLY A 69 -1.44 17.04 -5.37
CA GLY A 69 0.01 16.85 -5.30
C GLY A 69 0.50 15.69 -6.17
N ILE A 70 -0.19 15.42 -7.28
CA ILE A 70 0.19 14.43 -8.28
C ILE A 70 0.65 15.17 -9.53
N ALA A 71 1.80 14.78 -10.07
CA ALA A 71 2.30 15.26 -11.35
C ALA A 71 2.42 14.09 -12.34
N ALA A 72 2.33 14.40 -13.63
CA ALA A 72 2.50 13.42 -14.69
C ALA A 72 3.43 13.98 -15.77
N HIS A 73 4.28 13.11 -16.30
CA HIS A 73 5.25 13.44 -17.35
C HIS A 73 5.24 12.33 -18.39
N ALA A 74 5.46 12.66 -19.67
CA ALA A 74 5.74 11.64 -20.66
C ALA A 74 7.02 10.88 -20.25
N ALA A 75 7.02 9.56 -20.45
CA ALA A 75 8.21 8.76 -20.21
C ALA A 75 9.33 9.19 -21.17
N PRO A 76 10.61 9.26 -20.73
CA PRO A 76 11.71 9.73 -21.58
C PRO A 76 11.93 8.90 -22.85
N ASP A 77 11.53 7.63 -22.82
CA ASP A 77 11.59 6.69 -23.93
C ASP A 77 10.33 6.72 -24.82
N GLY A 78 9.39 7.63 -24.55
CA GLY A 78 8.11 7.74 -25.24
C GLY A 78 7.15 6.57 -25.01
N SER A 79 7.46 5.64 -24.10
CA SER A 79 6.70 4.41 -23.92
C SER A 79 5.32 4.61 -23.28
N GLY A 80 5.14 5.71 -22.55
CA GLY A 80 3.90 5.99 -21.82
C GLY A 80 3.95 7.25 -20.97
N VAL A 81 3.21 7.25 -19.87
CA VAL A 81 3.13 8.36 -18.92
C VAL A 81 3.64 7.88 -17.56
N ARG A 82 4.53 8.68 -16.96
CA ARG A 82 4.98 8.53 -15.59
C ARG A 82 4.16 9.44 -14.69
N VAL A 83 3.67 8.91 -13.58
CA VAL A 83 2.89 9.64 -12.57
C VAL A 83 3.65 9.63 -11.26
N SER A 84 3.87 10.80 -10.68
CA SER A 84 4.62 10.98 -9.44
C SER A 84 3.76 11.65 -8.36
N LEU A 85 3.99 11.26 -7.11
CA LEU A 85 3.38 11.90 -5.94
C LEU A 85 4.40 12.80 -5.23
N ALA A 86 4.02 14.03 -4.93
CA ALA A 86 4.78 14.88 -4.03
C ALA A 86 4.83 14.29 -2.61
N ALA A 87 5.89 14.54 -1.85
CA ALA A 87 6.05 14.04 -0.47
C ALA A 87 4.84 14.36 0.43
N GLY A 88 4.26 15.57 0.32
CA GLY A 88 3.05 15.93 1.04
C GLY A 88 1.81 15.13 0.65
N ALA A 89 1.71 14.68 -0.61
CA ALA A 89 0.64 13.79 -1.07
C ALA A 89 0.83 12.37 -0.53
N VAL A 90 2.07 11.86 -0.53
CA VAL A 90 2.41 10.57 0.10
C VAL A 90 2.02 10.59 1.58
N ARG A 91 2.42 11.61 2.34
CA ARG A 91 2.08 11.71 3.77
C ARG A 91 0.58 11.74 4.03
N ARG A 92 -0.19 12.49 3.25
CA ARG A 92 -1.66 12.52 3.36
C ARG A 92 -2.28 11.15 3.06
N PHE A 93 -1.76 10.45 2.06
CA PHE A 93 -2.22 9.10 1.74
C PHE A 93 -1.92 8.14 2.89
N LEU A 94 -0.69 8.13 3.41
CA LEU A 94 -0.30 7.27 4.54
C LEU A 94 -1.15 7.57 5.79
N ALA A 95 -1.40 8.85 6.08
CA ALA A 95 -2.28 9.24 7.18
C ALA A 95 -3.72 8.73 7.00
N SER A 96 -4.27 8.78 5.78
CA SER A 96 -5.57 8.21 5.48
C SER A 96 -5.60 6.69 5.58
N VAL A 97 -4.55 6.02 5.10
CA VAL A 97 -4.42 4.57 5.25
C VAL A 97 -4.36 4.23 6.73
N GLY A 98 -3.59 4.95 7.56
CA GLY A 98 -3.53 4.75 9.01
C GLY A 98 -4.89 4.93 9.71
N SER A 99 -5.69 5.90 9.26
CA SER A 99 -7.06 6.09 9.77
C SER A 99 -8.07 5.04 9.26
N GLY A 100 -7.69 4.21 8.28
CA GLY A 100 -8.53 3.17 7.69
C GLY A 100 -9.35 3.62 6.48
N SER A 101 -9.21 4.87 6.04
CA SER A 101 -9.91 5.40 4.88
C SER A 101 -9.30 4.86 3.57
N GLY A 102 -10.18 4.45 2.64
CA GLY A 102 -9.80 3.82 1.37
C GLY A 102 -9.47 2.32 1.47
N MET A 103 -9.53 1.71 2.65
CA MET A 103 -9.29 0.28 2.82
C MET A 103 -10.58 -0.52 2.63
N PRO A 104 -10.56 -1.68 1.93
CA PRO A 104 -11.76 -2.49 1.71
C PRO A 104 -12.37 -2.93 3.04
N SER A 105 -13.69 -3.06 3.13
CA SER A 105 -14.37 -3.62 4.31
C SER A 105 -13.91 -5.05 4.57
N ALA A 106 -13.53 -5.35 5.82
CA ALA A 106 -13.39 -6.72 6.27
C ALA A 106 -14.70 -7.10 6.96
N ASP A 107 -15.72 -7.39 6.17
CA ASP A 107 -17.01 -7.90 6.66
C ASP A 107 -16.90 -9.39 7.01
N LEU A 108 -15.83 -9.77 7.69
CA LEU A 108 -15.72 -11.08 8.32
C LEU A 108 -16.20 -10.92 9.76
N PRO A 109 -17.07 -11.82 10.26
CA PRO A 109 -17.44 -11.79 11.67
C PRO A 109 -16.15 -11.85 12.48
N ALA A 110 -15.98 -10.92 13.43
CA ALA A 110 -14.91 -10.99 14.41
C ALA A 110 -14.89 -12.42 14.95
N ILE A 111 -13.80 -13.15 14.72
CA ILE A 111 -13.72 -14.54 15.13
C ILE A 111 -13.70 -14.50 16.67
N ALA A 112 -14.88 -14.68 17.28
CA ALA A 112 -15.08 -14.59 18.72
C ALA A 112 -14.39 -15.73 19.49
N VAL A 113 -13.90 -16.73 18.76
CA VAL A 113 -13.12 -17.85 19.28
C VAL A 113 -11.69 -17.70 18.78
N PRO A 114 -10.67 -17.60 19.68
CA PRO A 114 -9.29 -17.63 19.24
C PRO A 114 -9.06 -18.89 18.38
N PRO A 115 -8.48 -18.76 17.18
CA PRO A 115 -8.29 -19.91 16.32
C PRO A 115 -7.47 -20.98 17.05
N ALA A 116 -7.76 -22.24 16.75
CA ALA A 116 -6.93 -23.33 17.22
C ALA A 116 -5.46 -23.08 16.79
N PRO A 117 -4.47 -23.50 17.60
CA PRO A 117 -3.06 -23.33 17.25
C PRO A 117 -2.77 -23.86 15.83
N GLY A 118 -2.06 -23.08 15.01
CA GLY A 118 -1.73 -23.46 13.63
C GLY A 118 -2.76 -23.06 12.56
N GLN A 119 -3.96 -22.59 12.94
CA GLN A 119 -4.99 -22.23 11.95
C GLN A 119 -4.64 -20.95 11.17
N ASP A 120 -3.97 -19.99 11.81
CA ASP A 120 -3.51 -18.77 11.14
C ASP A 120 -2.48 -19.11 10.04
N GLU A 121 -1.55 -20.02 10.34
CA GLU A 121 -0.58 -20.56 9.38
C GLU A 121 -1.27 -21.28 8.22
N VAL A 122 -2.27 -22.11 8.51
CA VAL A 122 -3.04 -22.82 7.46
C VAL A 122 -3.76 -21.83 6.54
N ARG A 123 -4.42 -20.81 7.09
CA ARG A 123 -5.16 -19.79 6.30
C ARG A 123 -4.22 -18.95 5.46
N PHE A 124 -3.13 -18.47 6.06
CA PHE A 124 -2.15 -17.65 5.36
C PHE A 124 -1.44 -18.44 4.25
N GLU A 125 -1.08 -19.70 4.51
CA GLU A 125 -0.43 -20.56 3.53
C GLU A 125 -1.37 -20.98 2.40
N ALA A 126 -2.66 -21.22 2.69
CA ALA A 126 -3.66 -21.45 1.65
C ALA A 126 -3.79 -20.23 0.71
N ALA A 127 -3.83 -19.03 1.28
CA ALA A 127 -3.87 -17.78 0.52
C ALA A 127 -2.62 -17.64 -0.36
N ARG A 128 -1.41 -17.82 0.19
CA ARG A 128 -0.15 -17.79 -0.58
C ARG A 128 -0.13 -18.81 -1.72
N ARG A 129 -0.45 -20.07 -1.44
CA ARG A 129 -0.39 -21.16 -2.42
C ARG A 129 -1.43 -21.02 -3.53
N SER A 130 -2.54 -20.31 -3.30
CA SER A 130 -3.50 -19.99 -4.37
C SER A 130 -2.90 -19.15 -5.52
N GLY A 131 -1.77 -18.47 -5.26
CA GLY A 131 -1.00 -17.74 -6.26
C GLY A 131 0.26 -18.47 -6.74
N GLY A 132 0.42 -19.76 -6.42
CA GLY A 132 1.57 -20.56 -6.84
C GLY A 132 2.84 -20.36 -6.01
N ALA A 133 2.76 -19.73 -4.83
CA ALA A 133 3.92 -19.62 -3.94
C ALA A 133 4.44 -21.01 -3.52
N PRO A 134 5.76 -21.19 -3.40
CA PRO A 134 6.32 -22.44 -2.90
C PRO A 134 5.86 -22.70 -1.47
N ALA A 135 5.69 -23.99 -1.15
CA ALA A 135 5.36 -24.42 0.20
C ALA A 135 6.45 -23.97 1.19
N LEU A 136 6.03 -23.52 2.36
CA LEU A 136 6.96 -23.20 3.44
C LEU A 136 7.77 -24.42 3.88
N ASP A 137 9.02 -24.17 4.29
CA ASP A 137 9.81 -25.19 4.98
C ASP A 137 9.03 -25.64 6.24
N PRO A 138 8.72 -26.94 6.39
CA PRO A 138 8.08 -27.47 7.59
C PRO A 138 8.82 -27.12 8.88
N ARG A 139 10.14 -26.87 8.81
CA ARG A 139 10.97 -26.46 9.94
C ARG A 139 10.77 -25.01 10.37
N ALA A 140 10.26 -24.15 9.49
CA ALA A 140 9.90 -22.77 9.81
C ALA A 140 8.44 -22.65 10.28
N SER A 141 7.57 -23.53 9.77
CA SER A 141 6.16 -23.57 10.15
C SER A 141 5.99 -23.83 11.66
N GLY A 142 5.10 -23.07 12.31
CA GLY A 142 4.84 -23.17 13.75
C GLY A 142 5.95 -22.61 14.66
N ARG A 143 7.04 -22.06 14.11
CA ARG A 143 8.10 -21.41 14.90
C ARG A 143 7.94 -19.89 14.90
N ARG A 144 8.40 -19.27 15.99
CA ARG A 144 8.50 -17.81 16.16
C ARG A 144 9.81 -17.27 15.57
N VAL A 145 9.97 -17.42 14.26
CA VAL A 145 11.14 -16.96 13.50
C VAL A 145 10.68 -16.12 12.32
N LEU A 146 11.50 -15.18 11.87
CA LEU A 146 11.13 -14.27 10.76
C LEU A 146 10.94 -15.00 9.42
N ASP A 147 11.49 -16.22 9.27
CA ASP A 147 11.24 -17.09 8.12
C ASP A 147 9.81 -17.67 8.10
N ASN A 148 9.10 -17.62 9.24
CA ASN A 148 7.67 -17.91 9.29
C ASN A 148 6.89 -16.63 8.87
N PRO A 149 6.20 -16.65 7.73
CA PRO A 149 5.52 -15.48 7.19
C PRO A 149 4.42 -14.94 8.11
N VAL A 150 3.70 -15.81 8.81
CA VAL A 150 2.64 -15.40 9.75
C VAL A 150 3.27 -14.69 10.94
N PHE A 151 4.34 -15.26 11.50
CA PHE A 151 5.06 -14.63 12.61
C PHE A 151 5.66 -13.29 12.20
N ALA A 152 6.28 -13.19 11.02
CA ALA A 152 6.85 -11.93 10.53
C ALA A 152 5.78 -10.83 10.41
N VAL A 153 4.60 -11.16 9.85
CA VAL A 153 3.48 -10.22 9.73
C VAL A 153 2.93 -9.81 11.10
N GLN A 154 2.72 -10.76 12.01
CA GLN A 154 2.23 -10.50 13.37
C GLN A 154 3.22 -9.69 14.20
N PHE A 155 4.52 -9.98 14.08
CA PHE A 155 5.60 -9.26 14.74
C PHE A 155 5.72 -7.83 14.20
N ALA A 156 5.66 -7.64 12.88
CA ALA A 156 5.65 -6.34 12.25
C ALA A 156 4.44 -5.51 12.72
N LEU A 157 3.24 -6.09 12.81
CA LEU A 157 2.06 -5.40 13.35
C LEU A 157 2.29 -4.97 14.80
N GLY A 158 2.76 -5.88 15.66
CA GLY A 158 3.02 -5.57 17.07
C GLY A 158 4.02 -4.42 17.23
N ARG A 159 5.08 -4.40 16.43
CA ARG A 159 6.06 -3.31 16.40
C ARG A 159 5.47 -2.02 15.84
N ALA A 160 4.71 -2.07 14.74
CA ALA A 160 4.08 -0.92 14.12
C ALA A 160 3.07 -0.23 15.05
N ARG A 161 2.24 -1.00 15.77
CA ARG A 161 1.31 -0.44 16.78
C ARG A 161 2.05 0.29 17.90
N ARG A 162 3.16 -0.27 18.37
CA ARG A 162 4.00 0.37 19.39
C ARG A 162 4.59 1.68 18.88
N GLU A 163 5.10 1.69 17.66
CA GLU A 163 5.72 2.89 17.07
C GLU A 163 4.68 3.97 16.73
N ALA A 164 3.52 3.59 16.20
CA ALA A 164 2.41 4.49 15.94
C ALA A 164 1.83 5.13 17.22
N SER A 165 2.10 4.55 18.39
CA SER A 165 1.68 5.11 19.69
C SER A 165 2.74 6.07 20.27
N ARG A 166 3.93 6.15 19.66
CA ARG A 166 4.99 7.06 20.09
C ARG A 166 4.77 8.40 19.40
N HIS A 167 4.36 9.41 20.17
CA HIS A 167 4.33 10.77 19.65
C HIS A 167 5.77 11.27 19.44
N ARG A 168 6.16 11.46 18.18
CA ARG A 168 7.38 12.19 17.81
C ARG A 168 7.01 13.53 17.15
N PRO A 169 7.36 14.67 17.75
CA PRO A 169 7.06 15.97 17.19
C PRO A 169 8.07 16.34 16.11
N GLU A 170 7.99 15.73 14.90
CA GLU A 170 8.86 16.13 13.79
C GLU A 170 8.11 16.45 12.47
N SER A 171 8.69 17.40 11.74
CA SER A 171 8.11 18.27 10.73
C SER A 171 8.05 17.63 9.33
N ALA A 172 7.17 18.15 8.46
CA ALA A 172 6.96 17.69 7.09
C ALA A 172 8.20 17.76 6.16
N LEU A 173 9.22 18.56 6.50
CA LEU A 173 10.47 18.64 5.72
C LEU A 173 11.38 17.43 5.92
N ALA A 174 11.40 16.84 7.12
CA ALA A 174 12.16 15.61 7.41
C ALA A 174 11.66 14.43 6.54
N MET A 175 10.35 14.38 6.29
CA MET A 175 9.71 13.35 5.47
C MET A 175 10.21 13.30 4.02
N ALA A 176 10.52 14.45 3.41
CA ALA A 176 10.98 14.48 2.02
C ALA A 176 12.38 13.85 1.89
N GLU A 177 13.26 14.11 2.85
CA GLU A 177 14.57 13.46 2.94
C GLU A 177 14.42 11.98 3.34
N GLU A 178 13.52 11.66 4.26
CA GLU A 178 13.28 10.30 4.76
C GLU A 178 12.75 9.33 3.67
N ILE A 179 11.83 9.80 2.80
CA ILE A 179 11.30 9.02 1.66
C ILE A 179 12.40 8.62 0.67
N THR A 180 13.52 9.37 0.62
CA THR A 180 14.64 9.03 -0.28
C THR A 180 15.57 7.97 0.28
N SER A 181 15.47 7.64 1.58
CA SER A 181 16.25 6.53 2.13
C SER A 181 15.78 5.19 1.53
N PRO A 182 16.69 4.30 1.08
CA PRO A 182 16.29 3.11 0.33
C PRO A 182 15.29 2.19 1.06
N GLY A 183 15.42 2.04 2.38
CA GLY A 183 14.52 1.22 3.18
C GLY A 183 13.11 1.82 3.30
N VAL A 184 13.02 3.12 3.60
CA VAL A 184 11.73 3.82 3.71
C VAL A 184 11.06 3.90 2.35
N ALA A 185 11.82 4.10 1.27
CA ALA A 185 11.32 4.05 -0.09
C ALA A 185 10.62 2.71 -0.40
N GLU A 186 11.27 1.58 -0.11
CA GLU A 186 10.69 0.25 -0.30
C GLU A 186 9.36 0.12 0.45
N LEU A 187 9.34 0.50 1.73
CA LEU A 187 8.12 0.43 2.54
C LEU A 187 7.00 1.34 2.02
N VAL A 188 7.32 2.59 1.69
CA VAL A 188 6.36 3.54 1.14
C VAL A 188 5.75 3.00 -0.16
N THR A 189 6.56 2.37 -1.02
CA THR A 189 6.06 1.70 -2.22
C THR A 189 5.00 0.65 -1.89
N GLU A 190 5.30 -0.23 -0.94
CA GLU A 190 4.39 -1.31 -0.55
C GLU A 190 3.11 -0.77 0.10
N LEU A 191 3.21 0.27 0.92
CA LEU A 191 2.05 0.92 1.55
C LEU A 191 1.16 1.63 0.54
N LEU A 192 1.71 2.24 -0.51
CA LEU A 192 0.94 2.88 -1.57
C LEU A 192 0.16 1.87 -2.41
N ASP A 193 0.70 0.68 -2.62
CA ASP A 193 0.07 -0.37 -3.45
C ASP A 193 -0.84 -1.32 -2.65
N ALA A 194 -0.61 -1.47 -1.34
CA ALA A 194 -1.35 -2.41 -0.50
C ALA A 194 -2.88 -2.28 -0.58
N PRO A 195 -3.51 -1.08 -0.52
CA PRO A 195 -4.97 -0.97 -0.57
C PRO A 195 -5.57 -1.61 -1.84
N ARG A 196 -4.93 -1.42 -2.99
CA ARG A 196 -5.36 -2.00 -4.28
C ARG A 196 -5.30 -3.53 -4.26
N ARG A 197 -4.25 -4.10 -3.64
CA ARG A 197 -4.07 -5.56 -3.52
C ARG A 197 -5.10 -6.16 -2.56
N LEU A 198 -5.33 -5.51 -1.43
CA LEU A 198 -6.31 -5.91 -0.42
C LEU A 198 -7.75 -5.85 -0.97
N ALA A 199 -8.07 -4.88 -1.84
CA ALA A 199 -9.41 -4.78 -2.43
C ALA A 199 -9.81 -6.03 -3.25
N ARG A 200 -8.83 -6.83 -3.68
CA ARG A 200 -9.04 -8.06 -4.45
C ARG A 200 -9.01 -9.33 -3.59
N ALA A 201 -8.99 -9.21 -2.26
CA ALA A 201 -8.82 -10.36 -1.36
C ALA A 201 -9.79 -11.53 -1.63
N HIS A 202 -11.04 -11.22 -2.00
CA HIS A 202 -12.08 -12.23 -2.27
C HIS A 202 -11.84 -13.02 -3.57
N THR A 203 -11.24 -12.41 -4.60
CA THR A 203 -10.96 -13.05 -5.90
C THR A 203 -9.51 -13.50 -6.03
N ARG A 204 -8.59 -12.87 -5.29
CA ARG A 204 -7.13 -13.09 -5.33
C ARG A 204 -6.54 -13.00 -3.92
N PRO A 205 -6.81 -13.98 -3.04
CA PRO A 205 -6.29 -13.96 -1.67
C PRO A 205 -4.76 -13.98 -1.60
N HIS A 206 -4.08 -14.52 -2.62
CA HIS A 206 -2.62 -14.44 -2.75
C HIS A 206 -2.10 -13.01 -2.88
N ASP A 207 -2.84 -12.10 -3.54
CA ASP A 207 -2.46 -10.69 -3.68
C ASP A 207 -2.38 -10.03 -2.30
N THR A 208 -3.33 -10.34 -1.42
CA THR A 208 -3.35 -9.89 -0.01
C THR A 208 -2.21 -10.50 0.80
N ALA A 209 -2.01 -11.82 0.72
CA ALA A 209 -0.94 -12.49 1.47
C ALA A 209 0.46 -11.96 1.10
N SER A 210 0.69 -11.74 -0.20
CA SER A 210 1.95 -11.16 -0.68
C SER A 210 2.07 -9.67 -0.34
N ALA A 211 0.97 -8.90 -0.24
CA ALA A 211 1.01 -7.51 0.23
C ALA A 211 1.43 -7.42 1.69
N LEU A 212 0.83 -8.26 2.54
CA LEU A 212 1.16 -8.34 3.96
C LEU A 212 2.64 -8.68 4.17
N LEU A 213 3.15 -9.65 3.42
CA LEU A 213 4.56 -10.03 3.48
C LEU A 213 5.50 -8.93 3.02
N ALA A 214 5.19 -8.28 1.89
CA ALA A 214 6.03 -7.21 1.36
C ALA A 214 6.10 -6.02 2.33
N VAL A 215 4.94 -5.58 2.86
CA VAL A 215 4.87 -4.52 3.87
C VAL A 215 5.61 -4.90 5.15
N ALA A 216 5.37 -6.10 5.69
CA ALA A 216 6.03 -6.54 6.92
C ALA A 216 7.54 -6.64 6.76
N THR A 217 8.00 -7.19 5.62
CA THR A 217 9.43 -7.33 5.34
C THR A 217 10.12 -5.99 5.17
N ALA A 218 9.54 -5.08 4.39
CA ALA A 218 10.06 -3.73 4.21
C ALA A 218 10.10 -2.97 5.54
N TYR A 219 9.01 -3.04 6.32
CA TYR A 219 8.92 -2.38 7.63
C TYR A 219 9.98 -2.88 8.61
N LEU A 220 10.21 -4.19 8.69
CA LEU A 220 11.19 -4.76 9.62
C LEU A 220 12.64 -4.40 9.28
N ARG A 221 12.93 -4.00 8.04
CA ARG A 221 14.24 -3.49 7.63
C ARG A 221 14.43 -1.99 7.90
N CYS A 222 13.35 -1.25 8.18
CA CYS A 222 13.40 0.19 8.41
C CYS A 222 13.66 0.52 9.88
N GLU A 223 14.72 1.27 10.18
CA GLU A 223 14.91 1.99 11.46
C GLU A 223 15.72 3.28 11.23
N PRO A 224 15.27 4.44 11.76
CA PRO A 224 13.98 4.75 12.40
C PRO A 224 12.81 4.92 11.39
N ILE A 225 11.58 5.00 11.90
CA ILE A 225 10.38 5.30 11.10
C ILE A 225 9.45 6.26 11.85
N ASP A 226 8.76 7.12 11.11
CA ASP A 226 7.80 8.07 11.66
C ASP A 226 6.44 7.43 12.05
N GLU A 227 5.69 8.16 12.89
CA GLU A 227 4.40 7.74 13.44
C GLU A 227 3.34 7.50 12.36
N VAL A 228 3.31 8.30 11.30
CA VAL A 228 2.31 8.20 10.22
C VAL A 228 2.55 6.93 9.40
N THR A 229 3.80 6.65 9.05
CA THR A 229 4.15 5.44 8.30
C THR A 229 3.97 4.18 9.16
N ALA A 230 4.28 4.25 10.45
CA ALA A 230 3.97 3.17 11.40
C ALA A 230 2.46 2.92 11.52
N ALA A 231 1.64 3.97 11.62
CA ALA A 231 0.18 3.85 11.69
C ALA A 231 -0.41 3.25 10.41
N ALA A 232 0.07 3.70 9.24
CA ALA A 232 -0.31 3.13 7.94
C ALA A 232 0.04 1.63 7.85
N THR A 233 1.26 1.28 8.26
CA THR A 233 1.72 -0.12 8.32
C THR A 233 0.81 -0.95 9.21
N ALA A 234 0.56 -0.50 10.44
CA ALA A 234 -0.31 -1.21 11.38
C ALA A 234 -1.70 -1.44 10.79
N ARG A 235 -2.29 -0.43 10.13
CA ARG A 235 -3.62 -0.57 9.54
C ARG A 235 -3.66 -1.53 8.36
N VAL A 236 -2.67 -1.48 7.46
CA VAL A 236 -2.58 -2.41 6.33
C VAL A 236 -2.46 -3.85 6.82
N LEU A 237 -1.57 -4.10 7.80
CA LEU A 237 -1.35 -5.44 8.33
C LEU A 237 -2.59 -5.97 9.06
N GLU A 238 -3.19 -5.17 9.93
CA GLU A 238 -4.44 -5.50 10.64
C GLU A 238 -5.57 -5.84 9.66
N ARG A 239 -5.77 -4.99 8.65
CA ARG A 239 -6.85 -5.18 7.69
C ARG A 239 -6.63 -6.38 6.78
N GLY A 240 -5.42 -6.55 6.24
CA GLY A 240 -5.13 -7.69 5.37
C GLY A 240 -5.19 -9.01 6.12
N MET A 241 -4.73 -9.06 7.38
CA MET A 241 -4.90 -10.27 8.21
C MET A 241 -6.38 -10.57 8.45
N SER A 242 -7.18 -9.55 8.77
CA SER A 242 -8.63 -9.71 8.92
C SER A 242 -9.27 -10.28 7.65
N LEU A 243 -8.92 -9.78 6.45
CA LEU A 243 -9.41 -10.29 5.16
C LEU A 243 -9.02 -11.75 4.88
N LEU A 244 -7.89 -12.22 5.42
CA LEU A 244 -7.46 -13.62 5.31
C LEU A 244 -7.98 -14.51 6.45
N GLY A 245 -8.73 -13.93 7.40
CA GLY A 245 -9.15 -14.62 8.62
C GLY A 245 -7.98 -14.99 9.53
N VAL A 246 -6.87 -14.24 9.49
CA VAL A 246 -5.70 -14.43 10.36
C VAL A 246 -5.83 -13.53 11.59
N SER A 247 -5.46 -14.04 12.76
CA SER A 247 -5.58 -13.29 14.00
C SER A 247 -4.56 -12.17 14.11
N THR A 248 -5.02 -11.04 14.65
CA THR A 248 -4.15 -9.94 15.06
C THR A 248 -3.78 -10.11 16.53
N PRO A 249 -2.49 -10.29 16.89
CA PRO A 249 -2.12 -10.40 18.29
C PRO A 249 -2.37 -9.07 19.01
N GLU A 250 -2.96 -9.13 20.20
CA GLU A 250 -3.13 -7.94 21.07
C GLU A 250 -1.78 -7.48 21.65
N ARG A 251 -0.89 -8.43 21.96
CA ARG A 251 0.48 -8.20 22.43
C ARG A 251 1.41 -9.27 21.87
N MET A 252 2.59 -8.84 21.41
CA MET A 252 3.72 -9.66 20.97
C MET A 252 4.94 -9.34 21.82
#